data_AF-A0AAW4VXB9-F1
#
_entry.id   AF-A0AAW4VXB9-F1
#
_cell.length_a   1.000
_cell.length_b   1.000
_cell.length_c   1.000
_cell.angle_alpha   90.00
_cell.angle_beta   90.00
_cell.angle_gamma   90.00
#
_symmetry.space_group_name_H-M   'P 1'
#
loop_
_entity.id
_entity.type
_entity.pdbx_description
1 polymer ?
#
loop_
_entity_poly.entity_id
_entity_poly.type
_entity_poly.pdbx_seq_one_letter_code
_entity_poly.pdbx_strand_id
1 'polypeptide(L)'
;DGNLGIIAMESCKSLGNLIDKYITGWRGDEAPRYQNMPGYDEYYKESYLLDAGCPRFGSGEAKGIIRESVRGTDLYILVDVLNYS
;
A
#
# COMPACT_ATOMS: atom_id res chain seq x y z
N ASP A 1 -7.64 2.59 14.93
CA ASP A 1 -6.79 2.84 13.75
C ASP A 1 -7.34 2.06 12.57
N GLY A 2 -7.43 2.70 11.40
CA GLY A 2 -8.05 2.15 10.21
C GLY A 2 -7.15 1.22 9.41
N ASN A 3 -7.78 0.46 8.51
CA ASN A 3 -7.13 -0.43 7.56
C ASN A 3 -6.20 0.39 6.63
N LEU A 4 -4.89 0.15 6.68
CA LEU A 4 -3.91 0.85 5.84
C LEU A 4 -3.66 0.08 4.53
N GLY A 5 -3.51 0.83 3.43
CA GLY A 5 -3.07 0.31 2.14
C GLY A 5 -2.15 1.28 1.41
N ILE A 6 -1.13 0.75 0.75
CA ILE A 6 -0.10 1.51 0.03
C ILE A 6 -0.01 0.99 -1.40
N ILE A 7 -0.13 1.87 -2.39
CA ILE A 7 0.20 1.56 -3.78
C ILE A 7 1.52 2.24 -4.11
N ALA A 8 2.56 1.45 -4.35
CA ALA A 8 3.82 1.94 -4.87
C ALA A 8 3.84 1.80 -6.40
N MET A 9 3.77 2.93 -7.10
CA MET A 9 3.94 2.94 -8.56
C MET A 9 5.35 2.48 -8.94
N GLU A 10 5.55 1.99 -10.17
CA GLU A 10 6.85 1.46 -10.60
C GLU A 10 8.00 2.48 -10.41
N SER A 11 7.70 3.77 -10.59
CA SER A 11 8.62 4.89 -10.35
C SER A 11 9.14 4.99 -8.91
N CYS A 12 8.40 4.45 -7.93
CA CYS A 12 8.66 4.53 -6.49
C CYS A 12 8.82 3.17 -5.82
N LYS A 13 8.99 2.08 -6.57
CA LYS A 13 8.95 0.72 -6.03
C LYS A 13 9.96 0.46 -4.90
N SER A 14 11.18 0.96 -5.04
CA SER A 14 12.23 0.83 -4.02
C SER A 14 11.87 1.56 -2.72
N LEU A 15 11.39 2.80 -2.84
CA LEU A 15 10.93 3.60 -1.69
C LEU A 15 9.68 2.98 -1.06
N GLY A 16 8.74 2.50 -1.87
CA GLY A 16 7.53 1.81 -1.41
C GLY A 16 7.86 0.57 -0.59
N ASN A 17 8.77 -0.28 -1.05
CA ASN A 17 9.24 -1.45 -0.31
C ASN A 17 9.94 -1.07 1.02
N LEU A 18 10.69 0.04 1.04
CA LEU A 18 11.33 0.53 2.26
C LEU A 18 10.29 0.99 3.29
N ILE A 19 9.29 1.75 2.85
CA ILE A 19 8.18 2.23 3.68
C ILE A 19 7.38 1.05 4.22
N ASP A 20 7.01 0.11 3.36
CA ASP A 20 6.27 -1.09 3.75
C ASP A 20 7.01 -1.89 4.84
N LYS A 21 8.30 -2.18 4.61
CA LYS A 21 9.13 -2.87 5.59
C LYS A 21 9.20 -2.15 6.93
N TYR A 22 9.34 -0.83 6.91
CA TYR A 22 9.37 -0.02 8.13
C TYR A 22 8.05 -0.10 8.89
N ILE A 23 6.91 0.04 8.20
CA ILE A 23 5.58 0.01 8.82
C ILE A 23 5.24 -1.38 9.36
N THR A 24 5.53 -2.45 8.61
CA THR A 24 5.34 -3.83 9.07
C THR A 24 6.17 -4.12 10.31
N GLY A 25 7.44 -3.69 10.34
CA GLY A 25 8.28 -3.83 11.54
C GLY A 25 7.71 -3.08 12.74
N TRP A 26 7.43 -1.77 12.56
CA TRP A 26 6.92 -0.93 13.63
C TRP A 26 5.57 -1.41 14.19
N ARG A 27 4.61 -1.77 13.32
CA ARG A 27 3.33 -2.32 13.75
C ARG A 27 3.46 -3.73 14.32
N GLY A 28 4.44 -4.51 13.88
CA GLY A 28 4.74 -5.84 14.43
C GLY A 28 5.26 -5.77 15.86
N ASP A 29 6.13 -4.81 16.16
CA ASP A 29 6.62 -4.57 17.52
C ASP A 29 5.49 -4.16 18.48
N GLU A 30 4.52 -3.39 17.98
CA GLU A 30 3.36 -2.92 18.72
C GLU A 30 2.20 -3.94 18.75
N ALA A 31 2.18 -4.91 17.83
CA ALA A 31 1.09 -5.87 17.63
C ALA A 31 0.64 -6.60 18.91
N PRO A 32 1.54 -7.05 19.82
CA PRO A 32 1.13 -7.70 21.07
C PRO A 32 0.20 -6.85 21.94
N ARG A 33 0.25 -5.52 21.83
CA ARG A 33 -0.62 -4.60 22.59
C ARG A 33 -2.06 -4.57 22.05
N TYR A 34 -2.25 -4.94 20.79
CA TYR A 34 -3.51 -4.82 20.07
C TYR A 34 -4.14 -6.18 19.73
N GLN A 35 -3.48 -7.31 20.06
CA GLN A 35 -3.89 -8.66 19.66
C GLN A 35 -5.33 -9.04 20.05
N ASN A 36 -5.86 -8.49 21.14
CA ASN A 36 -7.22 -8.75 21.60
C ASN A 36 -8.24 -7.67 21.18
N MET A 37 -7.82 -6.65 20.44
CA MET A 37 -8.72 -5.57 20.00
C MET A 37 -9.47 -5.97 18.72
N PRO A 38 -10.75 -5.57 18.58
CA PRO A 38 -11.46 -5.68 17.31
C PRO A 38 -10.71 -4.93 16.20
N GLY A 39 -10.54 -5.57 15.04
CA GLY A 39 -9.81 -4.98 13.91
C GLY A 39 -8.29 -5.20 13.94
N TYR A 40 -7.78 -6.11 14.78
CA TYR A 40 -6.36 -6.47 14.80
C TYR A 40 -5.82 -6.86 13.42
N ASP A 41 -6.57 -7.67 12.65
CA ASP A 41 -6.17 -8.11 11.30
C ASP A 41 -6.16 -6.97 10.27
N GLU A 42 -6.87 -5.87 10.56
CA GLU A 42 -6.84 -4.64 9.75
C GLU A 42 -5.66 -3.74 10.16
N TYR A 43 -5.28 -3.82 11.43
CA TYR A 43 -4.16 -3.09 12.01
C TYR A 43 -2.81 -3.70 11.60
N TYR A 44 -2.60 -5.01 11.82
CA TYR A 44 -1.35 -5.70 11.53
C TYR A 44 -1.49 -6.61 10.30
N LYS A 45 -0.63 -6.37 9.31
CA LYS A 45 -0.45 -7.20 8.12
C LYS A 45 1.03 -7.44 7.87
N GLU A 46 1.34 -8.54 7.20
CA GLU A 46 2.71 -8.84 6.76
C GLU A 46 3.21 -7.87 5.68
N SER A 47 2.30 -7.27 4.92
CA SER A 47 2.56 -6.16 4.01
C SER A 47 1.31 -5.28 3.87
N TYR A 48 1.54 -3.99 3.66
CA TYR A 48 0.52 -3.00 3.34
C TYR A 48 0.57 -2.60 1.86
N LEU A 49 1.49 -3.17 1.07
CA LEU A 49 1.49 -2.98 -0.38
C LEU A 49 0.31 -3.69 -1.01
N LEU A 50 -0.49 -2.93 -1.75
CA LEU A 50 -1.64 -3.44 -2.48
C LEU A 50 -1.26 -3.83 -3.91
N ASP A 51 -1.94 -4.84 -4.43
CA ASP A 51 -1.81 -5.21 -5.84
C ASP A 51 -2.58 -4.20 -6.71
N ALA A 52 -1.82 -3.31 -7.35
CA ALA A 52 -2.32 -2.33 -8.28
C ALA A 52 -1.46 -2.25 -9.55
N GLY A 53 -1.99 -1.61 -10.58
CA GLY A 53 -1.27 -1.38 -11.82
C GLY A 53 -1.78 -0.14 -12.54
N CYS A 54 -0.93 0.46 -13.35
CA CYS A 54 -1.29 1.59 -14.19
C CYS A 54 -0.85 1.38 -15.65
N PRO A 55 -1.41 0.37 -16.36
CA PRO A 55 -1.16 0.23 -17.80
C PRO A 55 -1.74 1.42 -18.58
N ARG A 56 -1.37 1.53 -19.86
CA ARG A 56 -1.99 2.48 -20.78
C ARG A 56 -3.01 1.78 -21.68
N PHE A 57 -4.06 2.50 -22.05
CA PHE A 57 -4.94 2.11 -23.17
C PHE A 57 -4.21 2.27 -24.50
N GLY A 58 -4.75 1.68 -25.57
CA GLY A 58 -4.22 1.87 -26.93
C GLY A 58 -4.23 3.32 -27.42
N SER A 59 -5.07 4.18 -26.83
CA SER A 59 -5.10 5.64 -27.04
C SER A 59 -3.92 6.37 -26.38
N GLY A 60 -3.18 5.72 -25.48
CA GLY A 60 -2.13 6.33 -24.66
C GLY A 60 -2.61 6.87 -23.31
N GLU A 61 -3.92 6.90 -23.05
CA GLU A 61 -4.49 7.28 -21.75
C GLU A 61 -4.09 6.29 -20.65
N ALA A 62 -3.86 6.78 -19.45
CA ALA A 62 -3.54 5.93 -18.30
C ALA A 62 -4.79 5.19 -17.80
N LYS A 63 -4.61 3.96 -17.31
CA LYS A 63 -5.64 3.14 -16.70
C LYS A 63 -5.18 2.66 -15.33
N GLY A 64 -5.75 3.20 -14.25
CA GLY A 64 -5.56 2.66 -12.91
C GLY A 64 -6.35 1.36 -12.70
N ILE A 65 -5.72 0.35 -12.09
CA ILE A 65 -6.33 -0.92 -11.70
C ILE A 65 -5.90 -1.21 -10.26
N ILE A 66 -6.86 -1.50 -9.39
CA ILE A 66 -6.64 -2.04 -8.05
C ILE A 66 -7.28 -3.42 -8.04
N ARG A 67 -6.53 -4.46 -7.70
CA ARG A 67 -6.96 -5.87 -7.84
C ARG A 67 -7.62 -6.44 -6.58
N GLU A 68 -7.70 -5.63 -5.54
CA GLU A 68 -8.33 -5.95 -4.26
C GLU A 68 -9.30 -4.85 -3.79
N SER A 69 -10.14 -5.16 -2.81
CA SER A 69 -11.09 -4.20 -2.25
C SER A 69 -10.38 -3.21 -1.33
N VAL A 70 -10.59 -1.91 -1.56
CA VAL A 70 -10.03 -0.82 -0.74
C VAL A 70 -11.11 0.01 -0.01
N ARG A 71 -12.33 -0.54 0.13
CA ARG A 71 -13.41 0.15 0.84
C ARG A 71 -13.07 0.25 2.33
N GLY A 72 -13.11 1.47 2.87
CA GLY A 72 -12.74 1.73 4.27
C GLY A 72 -11.22 1.68 4.53
N THR A 73 -10.41 1.61 3.47
CA THR A 73 -8.96 1.64 3.57
C THR A 73 -8.45 3.08 3.48
N ASP A 74 -7.56 3.45 4.40
CA ASP A 74 -6.73 4.65 4.28
C ASP A 74 -5.66 4.38 3.22
N LEU A 75 -5.94 4.81 1.99
CA LEU A 75 -5.12 4.50 0.82
C LEU A 75 -4.08 5.59 0.54
N TYR A 76 -2.81 5.21 0.49
CA TYR A 76 -1.69 6.06 0.09
C TYR A 76 -1.12 5.60 -1.25
N ILE A 77 -0.91 6.53 -2.19
CA ILE A 77 -0.31 6.24 -3.50
C ILE A 77 1.03 6.96 -3.59
N LEU A 78 2.10 6.20 -3.79
CA LEU A 78 3.47 6.70 -3.91
C LEU A 78 3.85 6.77 -5.39
N VAL A 79 4.17 7.98 -5.85
CA VAL A 79 4.55 8.25 -7.23
C VAL A 79 5.68 9.27 -7.27
N ASP A 80 6.62 9.05 -8.19
CA ASP A 80 7.66 10.00 -8.52
C ASP A 80 7.30 10.55 -9.90
N VAL A 81 6.90 11.82 -9.91
CA VAL A 81 6.43 12.52 -11.12
C VAL A 81 7.58 13.02 -12.00
N LEU A 82 8.82 12.93 -11.52
CA LEU A 82 10.03 13.35 -12.23
C LEU A 82 10.82 12.18 -12.81
N ASN A 83 10.48 10.94 -12.42
CA ASN A 83 11.09 9.75 -12.98
C ASN A 83 10.55 9.49 -14.40
N TYR A 84 11.27 9.99 -15.40
CA TYR A 84 11.09 9.64 -16.80
C TYR A 84 11.88 8.35 -17.07
N SER A 85 11.21 7.20 -17.06
CA SER A 85 11.77 5.91 -17.47
C SER A 85 10.71 5.10 -18.22
#